data_AF-A0A2S7L1F1-F1
#
_entry.id   AF-A0A2S7L1F1-F1
#
_cell.length_a   1.000
_cell.length_b   1.000
_cell.length_c   1.000
_cell.angle_alpha   90.00
_cell.angle_beta   90.00
_cell.angle_gamma   90.00
#
_symmetry.space_group_name_H-M   'P 1'
#
loop_
_entity.id
_entity.type
_entity.pdbx_description
1 polymer ?
#
loop_
_entity_poly.entity_id
_entity_poly.type
_entity_poly.pdbx_seq_one_letter_code
_entity_poly.pdbx_strand_id
1 'polypeptide(L)'
;MNKSEIPQNHCHTELVYQRINKKLGVNFLNGEIEALIKKVVLETTLDCFKKKEKNYYISSKETNSRITINSTTFRVITVDKIIK
;
A
#
# COMPACT_ATOMS: atom_id res chain seq x y z
N MET A 1 12.42 9.97 -1.32
CA MET A 1 11.49 9.15 -0.51
C MET A 1 12.30 8.01 0.05
N ASN A 2 12.37 7.89 1.38
CA ASN A 2 13.02 6.75 2.01
C ASN A 2 12.00 5.61 2.14
N LYS A 3 12.30 4.43 1.58
CA LYS A 3 11.35 3.30 1.58
C LYS A 3 11.01 2.83 2.99
N SER A 4 11.91 3.02 3.96
CA SER A 4 11.73 2.60 5.35
C SER A 4 10.68 3.41 6.13
N GLU A 5 10.37 4.63 5.70
CA GLU A 5 9.39 5.50 6.37
C GLU A 5 7.94 5.09 6.12
N ILE A 6 7.68 4.36 5.01
CA ILE A 6 6.35 3.89 4.64
C ILE A 6 5.88 2.76 5.56
N PRO A 7 6.69 1.72 5.84
CA PRO A 7 6.38 0.73 6.86
C PRO A 7 6.30 1.29 8.28
N GLN A 8 6.88 2.45 8.58
CA GLN A 8 6.83 2.97 9.95
C GLN A 8 5.55 3.79 10.21
N ASN A 9 4.89 4.30 9.17
CA ASN A 9 3.67 5.13 9.25
C ASN A 9 2.39 4.36 8.85
N HIS A 10 2.26 3.13 9.34
CA HIS A 10 1.24 2.14 8.95
C HIS A 10 -0.23 2.56 9.15
N CYS A 11 -1.14 1.86 8.45
CA CYS A 11 -2.62 1.96 8.50
C CYS A 11 -3.17 2.31 9.89
N HIS A 12 -3.40 3.60 10.12
CA HIS A 12 -3.66 4.11 11.48
C HIS A 12 -5.09 3.91 11.98
N THR A 13 -6.00 3.42 11.15
CA THR A 13 -7.40 3.25 11.53
C THR A 13 -7.98 1.97 10.98
N GLU A 14 -8.88 1.38 11.75
CA GLU A 14 -9.68 0.21 11.35
C GLU A 14 -10.35 0.40 9.98
N LEU A 15 -10.78 1.63 9.66
CA LEU A 15 -11.37 1.99 8.38
C LEU A 15 -10.44 1.75 7.18
N VAL A 16 -9.12 1.90 7.35
CA VAL A 16 -8.15 1.63 6.28
C VAL A 16 -8.06 0.12 6.02
N TYR A 17 -8.00 -0.69 7.07
CA TYR A 17 -7.97 -2.15 6.96
C TYR A 17 -9.25 -2.68 6.28
N GLN A 18 -10.42 -2.24 6.75
CA GLN A 18 -11.71 -2.59 6.15
C GLN A 18 -11.78 -2.18 4.67
N ARG A 19 -11.31 -0.99 4.32
CA ARG A 19 -11.26 -0.52 2.93
C ARG A 19 -10.36 -1.39 2.06
N ILE A 20 -9.19 -1.79 2.56
CA ILE A 20 -8.24 -2.67 1.86
C ILE A 20 -8.88 -4.04 1.60
N ASN A 21 -9.44 -4.66 2.64
CA ASN A 21 -10.15 -5.94 2.52
C ASN A 21 -11.27 -5.87 1.48
N LYS A 22 -12.10 -4.82 1.52
CA LYS A 22 -13.17 -4.60 0.54
C LYS A 22 -12.65 -4.46 -0.90
N LYS A 23 -11.55 -3.72 -1.11
CA LYS A 23 -10.98 -3.52 -2.46
C LYS A 23 -10.27 -4.75 -3.01
N LEU A 24 -9.65 -5.54 -2.14
CA LEU A 24 -9.02 -6.79 -2.52
C LEU A 24 -10.03 -7.95 -2.63
N GLY A 25 -11.21 -7.84 -2.00
CA GLY A 25 -12.18 -8.92 -1.91
C GLY A 25 -11.68 -10.06 -1.04
N VAL A 26 -10.98 -9.73 0.05
CA VAL A 26 -10.36 -10.67 1.00
C VAL A 26 -10.74 -10.29 2.43
N ASN A 27 -10.51 -11.18 3.39
CA ASN A 27 -10.70 -10.95 4.82
C ASN A 27 -9.38 -11.16 5.56
N PHE A 28 -8.38 -10.35 5.24
CA PHE A 28 -7.09 -10.38 5.93
C PHE A 28 -7.19 -9.75 7.31
N LEU A 29 -6.43 -10.32 8.25
CA LEU A 29 -6.10 -9.71 9.52
C LEU A 29 -5.20 -8.50 9.30
N ASN A 30 -5.20 -7.56 10.26
CA ASN A 30 -4.40 -6.34 10.16
C ASN A 30 -2.91 -6.65 9.94
N GLY A 31 -2.36 -7.67 10.62
CA GLY A 31 -0.98 -8.10 10.43
C GLY A 31 -0.66 -8.66 9.03
N GLU A 32 -1.63 -9.32 8.38
CA GLU A 32 -1.47 -9.81 7.00
C GLU A 32 -1.46 -8.64 6.00
N ILE A 33 -2.30 -7.62 6.24
CA ILE A 33 -2.30 -6.39 5.45
C ILE A 33 -0.97 -5.64 5.60
N GLU A 34 -0.46 -5.52 6.82
CA GLU A 34 0.84 -4.90 7.08
C GLU A 34 1.98 -5.66 6.40
N ALA A 35 1.97 -7.00 6.48
CA ALA A 35 2.95 -7.84 5.80
C ALA A 35 2.90 -7.66 4.28
N LEU A 36 1.71 -7.63 3.69
CA LEU A 36 1.52 -7.36 2.26
C LEU A 36 2.08 -5.99 1.87
N ILE A 37 1.79 -4.94 2.66
CA ILE A 37 2.30 -3.59 2.40
C ILE A 37 3.82 -3.57 2.47
N LYS A 38 4.42 -4.13 3.52
CA LYS A 38 5.88 -4.22 3.67
C LYS A 38 6.50 -4.93 2.48
N LYS A 39 5.96 -6.09 2.11
CA LYS A 39 6.40 -6.88 0.98
C LYS A 39 6.44 -6.05 -0.30
N VAL A 40 5.31 -5.45 -0.68
CA VAL A 40 5.20 -4.64 -1.89
C VAL A 40 6.17 -3.46 -1.86
N VAL A 41 6.26 -2.72 -0.74
CA VAL A 41 7.10 -1.52 -0.67
C VAL A 41 8.59 -1.84 -0.75
N LEU A 42 9.02 -2.92 -0.10
CA LEU A 42 10.43 -3.33 -0.05
C LEU A 42 10.87 -3.98 -1.37
N GLU A 43 10.06 -4.88 -1.91
CA GLU A 43 10.38 -5.66 -3.12
C GLU A 43 10.19 -4.84 -4.41
N THR A 44 9.32 -3.84 -4.41
CA THR A 44 9.11 -2.99 -5.59
C THR A 44 10.26 -2.00 -5.77
N THR A 45 10.85 -1.95 -6.96
CA THR A 45 11.89 -0.95 -7.31
C THR A 45 11.32 0.47 -7.32
N LEU A 46 12.17 1.48 -7.07
CA LEU A 46 11.72 2.88 -7.02
C LEU A 46 11.12 3.37 -8.34
N ASP A 47 11.51 2.79 -9.48
CA ASP A 47 10.97 3.14 -10.80
C ASP A 47 9.46 2.86 -10.92
N CYS A 48 8.95 1.94 -10.09
CA CYS A 48 7.53 1.61 -10.00
C CYS A 48 6.76 2.53 -9.05
N PHE A 49 7.42 3.50 -8.40
CA PHE A 49 6.80 4.49 -7.54
C PHE A 49 6.46 5.73 -8.36
N LYS A 50 5.18 5.96 -8.59
CA LYS A 50 4.69 7.13 -9.31
C LYS A 50 4.09 8.13 -8.33
N LYS A 51 4.69 9.31 -8.21
CA LYS A 51 4.04 10.43 -7.51
C LYS A 51 3.06 11.10 -8.46
N LYS A 52 1.80 11.24 -8.03
CA LYS A 52 0.81 12.09 -8.69
C LYS A 52 0.11 12.92 -7.62
N GLU A 53 0.24 14.23 -7.72
CA GLU A 53 -0.30 15.21 -6.76
C GLU A 53 0.08 14.86 -5.31
N LYS A 54 -0.93 14.59 -4.46
CA LYS A 54 -0.80 14.31 -3.03
C LYS A 54 -0.55 12.84 -2.72
N ASN A 55 -0.31 11.98 -3.71
CA ASN A 55 -0.19 10.54 -3.52
C ASN A 55 1.01 9.91 -4.25
N TYR A 56 1.60 8.90 -3.63
CA TYR A 56 2.46 7.91 -4.27
C TYR A 56 1.62 6.67 -4.63
N TYR A 57 1.86 6.15 -5.83
CA TYR A 57 1.29 4.91 -6.34
C TYR A 57 2.41 3.91 -6.55
N ILE A 58 2.33 2.78 -5.87
CA ILE A 58 3.34 1.72 -5.91
C ILE A 58 2.65 0.51 -6.50
N SER A 59 3.04 0.11 -7.72
CA SER A 59 2.44 -1.04 -8.39
C SER A 59 3.42 -2.21 -8.35
N SER A 60 3.01 -3.34 -7.76
CA SER A 60 3.73 -4.59 -7.85
C SER A 60 2.97 -5.55 -8.77
N LYS A 61 3.65 -6.01 -9.82
CA LYS A 61 3.12 -7.06 -10.71
C LYS A 61 3.11 -8.42 -10.01
N GLU A 62 4.08 -8.68 -9.13
CA GLU A 62 4.21 -9.96 -8.43
C GLU A 62 3.03 -10.23 -7.49
N THR A 63 2.57 -9.21 -6.78
CA THR A 63 1.41 -9.32 -5.87
C THR A 63 0.10 -8.91 -6.54
N ASN A 64 0.13 -8.58 -7.84
CA ASN A 64 -1.01 -8.01 -8.59
C ASN A 64 -1.72 -6.88 -7.82
N SER A 65 -0.96 -6.01 -7.15
CA SER A 65 -1.52 -5.00 -6.25
C SER A 65 -0.87 -3.64 -6.40
N ARG A 66 -1.67 -2.60 -6.15
CA ARG A 66 -1.25 -1.20 -6.16
C ARG A 66 -1.53 -0.57 -4.81
N ILE A 67 -0.50 -0.08 -4.16
CA ILE A 67 -0.62 0.68 -2.91
C ILE A 67 -0.67 2.16 -3.22
N THR A 68 -1.64 2.85 -2.62
CA THR A 68 -1.73 4.31 -2.66
C THR A 68 -1.35 4.87 -1.29
N ILE A 69 -0.40 5.81 -1.27
CA ILE A 69 0.17 6.37 -0.06
C ILE A 69 0.11 7.89 -0.15
N ASN A 70 -0.25 8.57 0.94
CA ASN A 70 -0.19 10.02 0.98
C ASN A 70 1.27 10.51 0.86
N SER A 71 1.53 11.49 0.00
CA SER A 71 2.90 11.93 -0.28
C SER A 71 3.54 12.79 0.80
N THR A 72 2.73 13.32 1.73
CA THR A 72 3.17 14.20 2.82
C THR A 72 3.34 13.42 4.11
N THR A 73 2.36 12.59 4.46
CA THR A 73 2.36 11.83 5.72
C THR A 73 2.88 10.40 5.58
N PHE A 74 3.14 9.94 4.36
CA PHE A 74 3.55 8.57 4.03
C PHE A 74 2.60 7.48 4.56
N ARG A 75 1.36 7.86 4.87
CA ARG A 75 0.31 6.95 5.34
C ARG A 75 -0.33 6.20 4.19
N VAL A 76 -0.57 4.91 4.37
CA VAL A 76 -1.33 4.09 3.42
C VAL A 76 -2.79 4.56 3.39
N ILE A 77 -3.28 4.85 2.19
CA ILE A 77 -4.67 5.23 1.95
C ILE A 77 -5.49 4.00 1.56
N THR A 78 -4.94 3.16 0.67
CA THR A 78 -5.62 1.97 0.17
C THR A 78 -4.69 1.05 -0.62
N VAL A 79 -5.16 -0.17 -0.88
CA VAL A 79 -4.54 -1.16 -1.75
C VAL A 79 -5.60 -1.67 -2.72
N ASP A 80 -5.26 -1.69 -4.00
CA ASP A 80 -6.12 -2.11 -5.11
C ASP A 80 -5.53 -3.31 -5.86
N LYS A 81 -6.37 -4.20 -6.39
CA LYS A 81 -5.93 -5.17 -7.40
C LYS A 81 -5.65 -4.45 -8.73
N ILE A 82 -4.55 -4.79 -9.40
CA ILE A 82 -4.23 -4.18 -10.70
C ILE A 82 -5.04 -4.84 -11.81
N ILE A 83 -5.15 -6.17 -11.77
CA ILE A 83 -5.95 -6.99 -12.68
C ILE A 83 -7.10 -7.61 -11.87
N LYS A 84 -8.31 -7.55 -12.43
CA LYS A 84 -9.53 -8.12 -11.84
C LYS A 84 -9.58 -9.63 -12.01
#